data_AF-A0A6A7L9F0-F1
#
_entry.id   AF-A0A6A7L9F0-F1
#
_cell.length_a   1.000
_cell.length_b   1.000
_cell.length_c   1.000
_cell.angle_alpha   90.00
_cell.angle_beta   90.00
_cell.angle_gamma   90.00
#
_symmetry.space_group_name_H-M   'P 1'
#
loop_
_entity.id
_entity.type
_entity.pdbx_description
1 polymer ?
#
loop_
_entity_poly.entity_id
_entity_poly.type
_entity_poly.pdbx_seq_one_letter_code
_entity_poly.pdbx_strand_id
1 'polypeptide(L)'
;MRLARLPVIAVVVVAIVATGYSSQLSPSNRPWPPAVQQAHPDAPVLSPAEAMKTFSMPPGYRLELVASEPLIQDPVMIDWDPEGRLWAVEMPGYMRDMTGSGEHDPIGRVVVLTDVNGDGQMDTRTVFADGLVLVRAVKARWYARERRYGQGRPHSHG
;
A
#
# COMPACT_ATOMS: atom_id res chain seq x y z
N MET A 1 -23.41 -49.32 17.16
CA MET A 1 -22.36 -48.73 16.30
C MET A 1 -22.82 -47.35 15.82
N ARG A 2 -22.27 -46.26 16.35
CA ARG A 2 -22.43 -44.90 15.81
C ARG A 2 -21.04 -44.41 15.41
N LEU A 3 -20.76 -44.35 14.11
CA LEU A 3 -19.49 -43.87 13.59
C LEU A 3 -19.36 -42.36 13.82
N ALA A 4 -18.24 -41.96 14.42
CA ALA A 4 -17.82 -40.58 14.58
C ALA A 4 -17.58 -39.92 13.21
N ARG A 5 -18.35 -38.88 12.88
CA ARG A 5 -18.20 -38.08 11.64
C ARG A 5 -17.48 -36.75 11.91
N LEU A 6 -16.33 -36.77 12.58
CA LEU A 6 -15.61 -35.55 12.97
C LEU A 6 -14.11 -35.40 12.60
N PRO A 7 -13.44 -36.17 11.72
CA PRO A 7 -12.04 -35.88 11.41
C PRO A 7 -11.80 -35.01 10.17
N VAL A 8 -12.77 -34.88 9.24
CA VAL A 8 -12.47 -34.31 7.91
C VAL A 8 -12.36 -32.78 7.93
N ILE A 9 -13.25 -32.07 8.61
CA ILE A 9 -13.24 -30.60 8.64
C ILE A 9 -12.00 -30.09 9.39
N ALA A 10 -11.62 -30.73 10.50
CA ALA A 10 -10.42 -30.37 11.25
C ALA A 10 -9.14 -30.57 10.42
N VAL A 11 -9.05 -31.67 9.66
CA VAL A 11 -7.92 -31.93 8.76
C VAL A 11 -7.85 -30.91 7.62
N VAL A 12 -9.00 -30.53 7.05
CA VAL A 12 -9.06 -29.51 5.98
C VAL A 12 -8.66 -28.13 6.52
N VAL A 13 -9.12 -27.75 7.71
CA VAL A 13 -8.74 -26.47 8.34
C VAL A 13 -7.25 -26.46 8.68
N VAL A 14 -6.71 -27.53 9.26
CA VAL A 14 -5.27 -27.64 9.54
C VAL A 14 -4.46 -27.61 8.25
N ALA A 15 -4.92 -28.26 7.17
CA ALA A 15 -4.25 -28.21 5.87
C ALA A 15 -4.29 -26.79 5.27
N ILE A 16 -5.42 -26.09 5.31
CA ILE A 16 -5.54 -24.71 4.82
C ILE A 16 -4.62 -23.76 5.63
N VAL A 17 -4.62 -23.89 6.96
CA VAL A 17 -3.76 -23.10 7.84
C VAL A 17 -2.28 -23.41 7.57
N ALA A 18 -1.89 -24.69 7.49
CA ALA A 18 -0.51 -25.08 7.20
C ALA A 18 -0.03 -24.62 5.80
N THR A 19 -0.92 -24.64 4.81
CA THR A 19 -0.61 -24.15 3.45
C THR A 19 -0.50 -22.61 3.44
N GLY A 20 -1.38 -21.91 4.16
CA GLY A 20 -1.31 -20.46 4.35
C GLY A 20 -0.02 -20.01 5.05
N TYR A 21 0.41 -20.70 6.12
CA TYR A 21 1.69 -20.44 6.78
C TYR A 21 2.90 -20.68 5.87
N SER A 22 2.88 -21.78 5.10
CA SER A 22 3.99 -22.10 4.18
C SER A 22 4.13 -21.07 3.05
N SER A 23 3.01 -20.44 2.67
CA SER A 23 2.95 -19.38 1.65
C SER A 23 3.49 -18.03 2.16
N GLN A 24 3.56 -17.84 3.49
CA GLN A 24 4.05 -16.62 4.14
C GLN A 24 5.55 -16.65 4.44
N LEU A 25 6.22 -17.79 4.27
CA LEU A 25 7.67 -17.89 4.40
C LEU A 25 8.32 -17.26 3.15
N SER A 26 8.84 -16.04 3.31
CA SER A 26 9.62 -15.39 2.25
C SER A 26 10.77 -16.31 1.82
N PRO A 27 10.91 -16.61 0.52
CA PRO A 27 12.00 -17.42 0.03
C PRO A 27 13.25 -16.55 -0.07
N SER A 28 14.01 -16.42 1.01
CA SER A 28 15.38 -15.90 0.86
C SER A 28 16.33 -16.52 1.86
N ASN A 29 16.85 -17.70 1.52
CA ASN A 29 18.14 -18.20 2.03
C ASN A 29 19.33 -17.38 1.48
N ARG A 30 19.12 -16.06 1.27
CA ARG A 30 20.14 -15.13 0.78
C ARG A 30 20.86 -14.54 1.99
N PRO A 31 22.19 -14.45 1.96
CA PRO A 31 22.94 -13.85 3.06
C PRO A 31 22.51 -12.39 3.28
N TRP A 32 22.34 -12.02 4.55
CA TRP A 32 22.07 -10.65 4.98
C TRP A 32 23.28 -10.12 5.76
N PRO A 33 23.78 -8.90 5.47
CA PRO A 33 23.31 -7.96 4.45
C PRO A 33 23.65 -8.39 3.01
N PRO A 34 22.91 -7.92 1.99
CA PRO A 34 23.26 -8.17 0.60
C PRO A 34 24.62 -7.53 0.26
N ALA A 35 25.38 -8.16 -0.63
CA ALA A 35 26.58 -7.55 -1.17
C ALA A 35 26.23 -6.28 -1.98
N VAL A 36 27.17 -5.33 -2.05
CA VAL A 36 27.02 -4.14 -2.91
C VAL A 36 26.81 -4.59 -4.35
N GLN A 37 25.63 -4.29 -4.89
CA GLN A 37 25.25 -4.66 -6.24
C GLN A 37 25.65 -3.53 -7.19
N GLN A 38 26.43 -3.86 -8.23
CA GLN A 38 26.76 -2.90 -9.28
C GLN A 38 25.50 -2.60 -10.10
N ALA A 39 25.26 -1.33 -10.43
CA ALA A 39 24.14 -0.96 -11.27
C ALA A 39 24.31 -1.59 -12.66
N HIS A 40 23.25 -2.23 -13.18
CA HIS A 40 23.26 -2.74 -14.54
C HIS A 40 23.29 -1.53 -15.51
N PRO A 41 24.21 -1.49 -16.49
CA PRO A 41 24.35 -0.32 -17.37
C PRO A 41 23.07 0.00 -18.13
N ASP A 42 22.29 -1.02 -18.49
CA ASP A 42 21.05 -0.86 -19.26
C ASP A 42 19.80 -0.61 -18.40
N ALA A 43 19.87 -0.75 -17.06
CA ALA A 43 18.75 -0.57 -16.13
C ALA A 43 17.37 -1.05 -16.66
N PRO A 44 17.18 -2.36 -16.93
CA PRO A 44 15.98 -2.86 -17.58
C PRO A 44 14.72 -2.59 -16.75
N VAL A 45 13.63 -2.25 -17.43
CA VAL A 45 12.31 -2.10 -16.80
C VAL A 45 11.81 -3.49 -16.39
N LEU A 46 11.46 -3.66 -15.13
CA LEU A 46 10.95 -4.91 -14.58
C LEU A 46 9.44 -4.81 -14.35
N SER A 47 8.72 -5.91 -14.57
CA SER A 47 7.38 -6.04 -14.02
C SER A 47 7.43 -6.06 -12.48
N PRO A 48 6.33 -5.72 -11.77
CA PRO A 48 6.31 -5.78 -10.31
C PRO A 48 6.73 -7.16 -9.76
N ALA A 49 6.27 -8.25 -10.39
CA ALA A 49 6.61 -9.61 -9.99
C ALA A 49 8.10 -9.95 -10.22
N GLU A 50 8.74 -9.37 -11.23
CA GLU A 50 10.19 -9.53 -11.45
C GLU A 50 11.00 -8.68 -10.47
N ALA A 51 10.59 -7.43 -10.22
CA ALA A 51 11.21 -6.56 -9.24
C ALA A 51 11.18 -7.20 -7.83
N MET A 52 10.07 -7.81 -7.43
CA MET A 52 9.97 -8.52 -6.13
C MET A 52 11.05 -9.58 -5.92
N LYS A 53 11.60 -10.18 -7.00
CA LYS A 53 12.66 -11.20 -6.92
C LYS A 53 14.05 -10.61 -6.67
N THR A 54 14.23 -9.30 -6.87
CA THR A 54 15.53 -8.61 -6.73
C THR A 54 15.79 -8.13 -5.30
N PHE A 55 14.74 -7.91 -4.50
CA PHE A 55 14.88 -7.49 -3.11
C PHE A 55 15.51 -8.58 -2.22
N SER A 56 16.20 -8.15 -1.18
CA SER A 56 16.75 -9.00 -0.12
C SER A 56 16.30 -8.46 1.23
N MET A 57 15.74 -9.31 2.08
CA MET A 57 15.18 -8.91 3.39
C MET A 57 16.02 -9.46 4.53
N PRO A 58 16.10 -8.76 5.68
CA PRO A 58 16.66 -9.33 6.90
C PRO A 58 15.86 -10.56 7.36
N PRO A 59 16.48 -11.50 8.10
CA PRO A 59 15.76 -12.61 8.71
C PRO A 59 14.58 -12.14 9.57
N GLY A 60 13.42 -12.77 9.40
CA GLY A 60 12.18 -12.42 10.12
C GLY A 60 11.32 -11.33 9.48
N TYR A 61 11.76 -10.73 8.37
CA TYR A 61 10.98 -9.76 7.60
C TYR A 61 10.48 -10.38 6.29
N ARG A 62 9.36 -9.86 5.78
CA ARG A 62 8.82 -10.19 4.46
C ARG A 62 8.49 -8.92 3.69
N LEU A 63 8.49 -9.04 2.37
CA LEU A 63 8.08 -7.99 1.44
C LEU A 63 6.77 -8.40 0.77
N GLU A 64 5.82 -7.47 0.69
CA GLU A 64 4.53 -7.67 0.05
C GLU A 64 4.29 -6.55 -0.97
N LEU A 65 3.78 -6.90 -2.15
CA LEU A 65 3.38 -5.94 -3.16
C LEU A 65 1.94 -5.49 -2.84
N VAL A 66 1.76 -4.22 -2.46
CA VAL A 66 0.46 -3.67 -2.05
C VAL A 66 -0.27 -2.89 -3.15
N ALA A 67 0.48 -2.30 -4.09
CA ALA A 67 -0.04 -1.58 -5.26
C ALA A 67 1.06 -1.47 -6.32
N SER A 68 0.68 -1.50 -7.59
CA SER A 68 1.56 -1.23 -8.74
C SER A 68 0.79 -0.52 -9.84
N GLU A 69 1.48 -0.08 -10.89
CA GLU A 69 0.86 0.47 -12.09
C GLU A 69 -0.17 -0.52 -12.68
N PRO A 70 -1.31 -0.03 -13.20
CA PRO A 70 -1.71 1.38 -13.35
C PRO A 70 -2.44 1.96 -12.12
N LEU A 71 -2.53 1.22 -11.01
CA LEU A 71 -3.32 1.62 -9.84
C LEU A 71 -2.70 2.81 -9.11
N ILE A 72 -1.37 2.94 -9.14
CA ILE A 72 -0.57 4.03 -8.58
C ILE A 72 0.41 4.51 -9.64
N GLN A 73 0.77 5.80 -9.61
CA GLN A 73 1.71 6.40 -10.55
C GLN A 73 2.55 7.47 -9.86
N ASP A 74 3.88 7.40 -10.02
CA ASP A 74 4.85 8.39 -9.52
C ASP A 74 4.59 8.84 -8.06
N PRO A 75 4.41 7.91 -7.09
CA PRO A 75 4.09 8.26 -5.72
C PRO A 75 5.30 8.88 -5.00
N VAL A 76 5.09 10.02 -4.33
CA VAL A 76 6.12 10.73 -3.56
C VAL A 76 5.89 10.69 -2.05
N MET A 77 4.66 10.42 -1.63
CA MET A 77 4.27 10.26 -0.22
C MET A 77 3.07 9.34 -0.15
N ILE A 78 3.03 8.48 0.87
CA ILE A 78 1.85 7.69 1.21
C ILE A 78 1.49 7.83 2.69
N ASP A 79 0.21 7.67 3.03
CA ASP A 79 -0.28 7.55 4.40
C ASP A 79 -1.46 6.57 4.45
N TRP A 80 -1.64 5.89 5.57
CA TRP A 80 -2.76 4.96 5.77
C TRP A 80 -3.81 5.61 6.64
N ASP A 81 -5.08 5.48 6.24
CA ASP A 81 -6.19 5.90 7.09
C ASP A 81 -6.69 4.78 8.02
N PRO A 82 -7.55 5.10 9.01
CA PRO A 82 -8.06 4.12 9.95
C PRO A 82 -8.93 3.02 9.35
N GLU A 83 -9.44 3.23 8.13
CA GLU A 83 -10.19 2.24 7.37
C GLU A 83 -9.28 1.31 6.55
N GLY A 84 -7.95 1.50 6.62
CA GLY A 84 -6.97 0.68 5.91
C GLY A 84 -6.78 1.07 4.45
N ARG A 85 -7.24 2.26 4.03
CA ARG A 85 -7.03 2.76 2.66
C ARG A 85 -5.67 3.42 2.55
N LEU A 86 -5.00 3.23 1.41
CA LEU A 86 -3.73 3.85 1.10
C LEU A 86 -3.96 5.17 0.39
N TRP A 87 -3.56 6.28 1.02
CA TRP A 87 -3.54 7.59 0.42
C TRP A 87 -2.17 7.83 -0.22
N ALA A 88 -2.13 8.15 -1.50
CA ALA A 88 -0.89 8.45 -2.21
C ALA A 88 -0.92 9.85 -2.83
N VAL A 89 0.21 10.55 -2.72
CA VAL A 89 0.50 11.78 -3.46
C VAL A 89 1.28 11.39 -4.70
N GLU A 90 0.75 11.74 -5.86
CA GLU A 90 1.35 11.46 -7.16
C GLU A 90 1.88 12.74 -7.80
N MET A 91 3.12 12.69 -8.29
CA MET A 91 3.81 13.85 -8.86
C MET A 91 4.36 13.56 -10.27
N PRO A 92 3.49 13.30 -11.27
CA PRO A 92 3.89 12.94 -12.63
C PRO A 92 4.61 14.06 -13.39
N GLY A 93 4.56 15.31 -12.90
CA GLY A 93 5.25 16.45 -13.49
C GLY A 93 6.73 16.56 -13.11
N TYR A 94 7.21 15.80 -12.11
CA TYR A 94 8.56 16.01 -11.58
C TYR A 94 9.66 15.50 -12.53
N MET A 95 10.61 16.38 -12.86
CA MET A 95 11.84 16.08 -13.60
C MET A 95 11.64 15.13 -14.80
N ARG A 96 10.62 15.39 -15.61
CA ARG A 96 10.31 14.61 -16.82
C ARG A 96 11.44 14.66 -17.86
N ASP A 97 12.25 15.72 -17.82
CA ASP A 97 13.47 15.89 -18.58
C ASP A 97 14.54 16.60 -17.74
N MET A 98 15.76 16.71 -18.27
CA MET A 98 16.90 17.34 -17.59
C MET A 98 16.70 18.83 -17.28
N THR A 99 15.72 19.47 -17.92
CA THR A 99 15.42 20.90 -17.76
C THR A 99 14.22 21.17 -16.86
N GLY A 100 13.53 20.12 -16.38
CA GLY A 100 12.34 20.25 -15.54
C GLY A 100 11.13 20.82 -16.29
N SER A 101 11.02 20.59 -17.61
CA SER A 101 9.91 21.16 -18.40
C SER A 101 8.55 20.68 -17.87
N GLY A 102 7.62 21.62 -17.67
CA GLY A 102 6.26 21.31 -17.20
C GLY A 102 6.17 20.91 -15.73
N GLU A 103 7.22 21.13 -14.92
CA GLU A 103 7.21 20.79 -13.49
C GLU A 103 6.12 21.55 -12.70
N HIS A 104 5.72 22.73 -13.19
CA HIS A 104 4.63 23.52 -12.62
C HIS A 104 3.25 23.26 -13.24
N ASP A 105 3.13 22.30 -14.14
CA ASP A 105 1.83 21.92 -14.69
C ASP A 105 0.96 21.34 -13.55
N PRO A 106 -0.32 21.72 -13.46
CA PRO A 106 -1.23 21.27 -12.39
C PRO A 106 -1.73 19.84 -12.66
N ILE A 107 -0.82 18.88 -12.73
CA ILE A 107 -1.12 17.47 -13.04
C ILE A 107 -0.88 16.52 -11.86
N GLY A 108 -0.46 17.06 -10.71
CA GLY A 108 -0.34 16.32 -9.46
C GLY A 108 -1.70 15.92 -8.90
N ARG A 109 -1.74 14.78 -8.19
CA ARG A 109 -2.97 14.19 -7.67
C ARG A 109 -2.78 13.66 -6.26
N VAL A 110 -3.85 13.65 -5.48
CA VAL A 110 -3.99 12.82 -4.29
C VAL A 110 -4.99 11.73 -4.62
N VAL A 111 -4.58 10.47 -4.46
CA VAL A 111 -5.41 9.31 -4.76
C VAL A 111 -5.59 8.45 -3.51
N VAL A 112 -6.72 7.76 -3.45
CA VAL A 112 -7.06 6.83 -2.37
C VAL A 112 -7.23 5.46 -2.99
N LEU A 113 -6.43 4.51 -2.55
CA LEU A 113 -6.50 3.12 -2.95
C LEU A 113 -7.21 2.30 -1.87
N THR A 114 -8.09 1.40 -2.27
CA THR A 114 -8.87 0.57 -1.34
C THR A 114 -8.76 -0.89 -1.74
N ASP A 115 -8.41 -1.73 -0.77
CA ASP A 115 -8.60 -3.17 -0.77
C ASP A 115 -10.08 -3.47 -0.46
N VAL A 116 -10.78 -4.07 -1.41
CA VAL A 116 -12.20 -4.41 -1.29
C VAL A 116 -12.42 -5.85 -0.87
N ASN A 117 -11.38 -6.68 -0.89
CA ASN A 117 -11.48 -8.13 -0.73
C ASN A 117 -10.77 -8.65 0.54
N GLY A 118 -9.96 -7.81 1.19
CA GLY A 118 -9.27 -8.07 2.44
C GLY A 118 -7.99 -8.91 2.31
N ASP A 119 -7.40 -9.03 1.12
CA ASP A 119 -6.16 -9.79 0.88
C ASP A 119 -4.88 -8.97 1.11
N GLY A 120 -5.01 -7.69 1.43
CA GLY A 120 -3.89 -6.77 1.65
C GLY A 120 -3.34 -6.14 0.37
N GLN A 121 -3.91 -6.43 -0.80
CA GLN A 121 -3.61 -5.76 -2.06
C GLN A 121 -4.69 -4.73 -2.36
N MET A 122 -4.28 -3.56 -2.82
CA MET A 122 -5.23 -2.53 -3.21
C MET A 122 -5.90 -2.90 -4.54
N ASP A 123 -7.22 -2.77 -4.62
CA ASP A 123 -8.01 -3.15 -5.80
C ASP A 123 -8.50 -1.94 -6.60
N THR A 124 -8.89 -0.88 -5.89
CA THR A 124 -9.60 0.26 -6.49
C THR A 124 -8.86 1.56 -6.24
N ARG A 125 -9.04 2.52 -7.15
CA ARG A 125 -8.42 3.84 -7.13
C ARG A 125 -9.49 4.91 -7.25
N THR A 126 -9.46 5.87 -6.34
CA THR A 126 -10.28 7.09 -6.40
C THR A 126 -9.37 8.30 -6.40
N VAL A 127 -9.57 9.24 -7.34
CA VAL A 127 -8.90 10.54 -7.29
C VAL A 127 -9.63 11.41 -6.26
N PHE A 128 -8.95 11.75 -5.18
CA PHE A 128 -9.50 12.60 -4.12
C PHE A 128 -9.33 14.09 -4.45
N ALA A 129 -8.17 14.45 -5.00
CA ALA A 129 -7.88 15.78 -5.50
C ALA A 129 -6.95 15.69 -6.71
N ASP A 130 -7.15 16.57 -7.67
CA ASP A 130 -6.30 16.76 -8.86
C ASP A 130 -6.03 18.25 -9.07
N GLY A 131 -5.33 18.60 -10.15
CA GLY A 131 -4.99 20.00 -10.42
C GLY A 131 -3.89 20.55 -9.52
N LEU A 132 -3.12 19.69 -8.85
CA LEU A 132 -2.13 20.12 -7.86
C LEU A 132 -0.78 20.36 -8.51
N VAL A 133 -0.08 21.40 -8.05
CA VAL A 133 1.30 21.70 -8.46
C VAL A 133 2.23 21.26 -7.34
N LEU A 134 3.16 20.35 -7.65
CA LEU A 134 4.24 19.93 -6.75
C LEU A 134 3.77 19.60 -5.32
N VAL A 135 2.68 18.84 -5.20
CA VAL A 135 2.20 18.36 -3.91
C VAL A 135 3.22 17.37 -3.31
N ARG A 136 3.57 17.56 -2.04
CA ARG A 136 4.67 16.83 -1.38
C ARG A 136 4.28 16.10 -0.10
N ALA A 137 3.07 16.33 0.41
CA ALA A 137 2.64 15.74 1.66
C ALA A 137 1.13 15.54 1.70
N VAL A 138 0.72 14.46 2.37
CA VAL A 138 -0.65 14.19 2.77
C VAL A 138 -0.62 13.65 4.20
N LYS A 139 -1.68 13.89 4.96
CA LYS A 139 -1.92 13.22 6.24
C LYS A 139 -3.36 12.71 6.26
N ALA A 140 -3.51 11.41 6.20
CA ALA A 140 -4.78 10.74 6.36
C ALA A 140 -5.00 10.50 7.87
N ARG A 141 -5.59 11.49 8.54
CA ARG A 141 -5.84 11.44 10.00
C ARG A 141 -7.30 11.15 10.30
N TRP A 142 -7.51 10.47 11.42
CA TRP A 142 -8.79 10.47 12.11
C TRP A 142 -9.14 11.90 12.55
N TYR A 143 -10.24 12.44 12.03
CA TYR A 143 -11.00 13.44 12.78
C TYR A 143 -12.08 12.69 13.55
N ALA A 144 -11.94 12.66 14.88
CA ALA A 144 -13.05 12.32 15.74
C ALA A 144 -14.20 13.26 15.36
N ARG A 145 -15.22 12.70 14.73
CA ARG A 145 -16.44 13.43 14.42
C ARG A 145 -17.14 13.68 15.75
N GLU A 146 -16.74 14.72 16.46
CA GLU A 146 -17.44 15.14 17.67
C GLU A 146 -18.85 15.61 17.28
N ARG A 147 -19.82 14.78 17.67
CA ARG A 147 -21.19 15.15 18.04
C ARG A 147 -22.04 15.81 16.95
N ARG A 148 -22.61 14.96 16.08
CA ARG A 148 -24.06 15.05 15.84
C ARG A 148 -24.80 14.27 16.94
N TYR A 149 -24.91 14.87 18.11
CA TYR A 149 -26.02 14.63 19.04
C TYR A 149 -26.40 15.99 19.60
N GLY A 150 -27.59 16.45 19.23
CA GLY A 150 -28.12 17.73 19.68
C GLY A 150 -28.39 17.72 21.19
N GLN A 151 -28.13 18.85 21.84
CA GLN A 151 -29.05 19.56 22.73
C GLN A 151 -28.31 20.75 23.33
N GLY A 152 -28.96 21.92 23.25
CA GLY A 152 -28.37 23.20 23.61
C GLY A 152 -28.17 23.43 25.11
N ARG A 153 -27.47 24.52 25.40
CA ARG A 153 -27.91 25.56 26.35
C ARG A 153 -27.13 26.85 26.05
N PRO A 154 -27.79 28.01 25.97
CA PRO A 154 -27.12 29.28 25.81
C PRO A 154 -26.73 29.82 27.18
N HIS A 155 -25.53 30.37 27.36
CA HIS A 155 -25.34 31.36 28.41
C HIS A 155 -24.46 32.52 27.94
N SER A 156 -24.94 33.68 28.37
CA SER A 156 -24.74 35.05 27.94
C SER A 156 -23.40 35.66 28.34
N HIS A 157 -23.11 36.76 27.63
CA HIS A 157 -22.07 37.74 27.94
C HIS A 157 -22.17 38.29 29.36
N GLY A 158 -21.01 38.63 29.92
CA GLY A 158 -20.79 39.52 31.06
C GLY A 158 -19.38 40.06 30.98
#